data_AF-A0AAW8L109-F1
#
_entry.id   AF-A0AAW8L109-F1
#
_cell.length_a   1.000
_cell.length_b   1.000
_cell.length_c   1.000
_cell.angle_alpha   90.00
_cell.angle_beta   90.00
_cell.angle_gamma   90.00
#
_symmetry.space_group_name_H-M   'P 1'
#
loop_
_entity.id
_entity.type
_entity.pdbx_description
1 polymer ?
#
loop_
_entity_poly.entity_id
_entity_poly.type
_entity_poly.pdbx_seq_one_letter_code
_entity_poly.pdbx_strand_id
1 'polypeptide(L)'
;INVNELINADDFEDFIAELEATEALISDTLFQYWSANQNLNIEFKIDKKTATVKRQVNTSYGSATTVDTNIVEHVLDIRVKNSKT
;
A
#
# COMPACT_ATOMS: atom_id res chain seq x y z
N ILE A 1 -19.88 14.22 -3.08
CA ILE A 1 -18.48 13.76 -3.27
C ILE A 1 -18.06 14.25 -4.64
N ASN A 2 -17.29 15.34 -4.68
CA ASN A 2 -16.89 16.01 -5.92
C ASN A 2 -15.57 15.38 -6.40
N VAL A 3 -15.65 14.55 -7.43
CA VAL A 3 -14.54 13.71 -7.91
C VAL A 3 -13.33 14.53 -8.36
N ASN A 4 -13.53 15.80 -8.73
CA ASN A 4 -12.45 16.71 -9.14
C ASN A 4 -11.61 17.24 -7.97
N GLU A 5 -12.12 17.22 -6.73
CA GLU A 5 -11.38 17.69 -5.55
C GLU A 5 -10.42 16.61 -5.04
N LEU A 6 -10.78 15.33 -5.21
CA LEU A 6 -9.95 14.17 -4.89
C LEU A 6 -8.76 13.98 -5.84
N ILE A 7 -8.85 14.50 -7.07
CA ILE A 7 -7.82 14.36 -8.12
C ILE A 7 -6.76 15.48 -8.04
N ASN A 8 -7.10 16.63 -7.44
CA ASN A 8 -6.23 17.81 -7.34
C ASN A 8 -5.71 18.05 -5.91
N ALA A 9 -5.90 17.10 -4.99
CA ALA A 9 -5.30 17.18 -3.67
C ALA A 9 -3.79 16.91 -3.79
N ASP A 10 -3.00 17.96 -3.66
CA ASP A 10 -1.53 17.89 -3.57
C ASP A 10 -1.07 17.22 -2.25
N ASP A 11 -1.93 17.20 -1.23
CA ASP A 11 -1.62 16.70 0.12
C ASP A 11 -1.89 15.19 0.26
N PHE A 12 -1.05 14.38 -0.39
CA PHE A 12 -0.82 13.01 0.09
C PHE A 12 0.16 12.97 1.26
N GLU A 13 0.86 14.07 1.53
CA GLU A 13 1.82 14.21 2.63
C GLU A 13 1.15 14.03 3.99
N ASP A 14 -0.03 14.59 4.22
CA ASP A 14 -0.77 14.39 5.48
C ASP A 14 -1.15 12.92 5.69
N PHE A 15 -1.56 12.23 4.63
CA PHE A 15 -1.85 10.79 4.67
C PHE A 15 -0.58 9.95 4.89
N ILE A 16 0.54 10.33 4.27
CA ILE A 16 1.85 9.67 4.46
C ILE A 16 2.33 9.88 5.91
N ALA A 17 2.24 11.10 6.43
CA ALA A 17 2.64 11.42 7.80
C ALA A 17 1.80 10.65 8.84
N GLU A 18 0.49 10.52 8.61
CA GLU A 18 -0.39 9.73 9.47
C GLU A 18 -0.06 8.23 9.41
N LEU A 19 0.28 7.72 8.22
CA LEU A 19 0.73 6.34 8.04
C LEU A 19 2.05 6.07 8.75
N GLU A 20 3.05 6.95 8.60
CA GLU A 20 4.35 6.84 9.28
C GLU A 20 4.21 6.91 10.81
N ALA A 21 3.35 7.80 11.32
CA ALA A 21 3.06 7.89 12.74
C ALA A 21 2.42 6.60 13.27
N THR A 22 1.50 6.02 12.50
CA THR A 22 0.84 4.75 12.84
C THR A 22 1.83 3.58 12.79
N GLU A 23 2.72 3.54 11.80
CA GLU A 23 3.80 2.56 11.70
C GLU A 23 4.75 2.63 12.89
N ALA A 24 5.15 3.83 13.32
CA ALA A 24 6.01 4.03 14.48
C ALA A 24 5.35 3.49 15.76
N LEU A 25 4.06 3.79 15.97
CA LEU A 25 3.29 3.28 17.11
C LEU A 25 3.17 1.75 17.11
N ILE A 26 2.90 1.15 15.94
CA ILE A 26 2.81 -0.30 15.77
C ILE A 26 4.17 -0.93 16.07
N SER A 27 5.25 -0.36 15.54
CA SER A 27 6.63 -0.81 15.75
C SER A 27 7.02 -0.79 17.23
N ASP A 28 6.72 0.30 17.93
CA ASP A 28 7.00 0.42 19.37
C ASP A 28 6.23 -0.62 20.19
N THR A 29 4.94 -0.81 19.87
CA THR A 29 4.09 -1.80 20.54
C THR A 29 4.61 -3.22 20.29
N LEU A 30 5.03 -3.53 19.05
CA LEU A 30 5.63 -4.81 18.70
C LEU A 30 6.93 -5.06 19.48
N PHE A 31 7.81 -4.07 19.60
CA PHE A 31 9.06 -4.22 20.36
C PHE A 31 8.81 -4.41 21.86
N GLN A 32 7.77 -3.80 22.43
CA GLN A 32 7.37 -4.07 23.81
C GLN A 32 7.01 -5.55 24.01
N TYR A 33 6.17 -6.13 23.15
CA TYR A 33 5.79 -7.54 23.26
C TYR A 33 6.91 -8.50 22.86
N TRP A 34 7.81 -8.11 21.96
CA TRP A 34 9.02 -8.87 21.61
C TRP A 34 9.90 -9.09 22.84
N SER A 35 10.14 -8.03 23.62
CA SER A 35 10.96 -8.13 24.83
C SER A 35 10.37 -9.13 25.84
N ALA A 36 9.04 -9.23 25.90
CA ALA A 36 8.33 -10.16 26.78
C ALA A 36 8.30 -11.60 26.27
N ASN A 37 8.46 -11.83 24.96
CA ASN A 37 8.40 -13.16 24.34
C ASN A 37 9.52 -13.33 23.30
N GLN A 38 10.66 -13.90 23.72
CA GLN A 38 11.85 -14.14 22.88
C GLN A 38 11.63 -15.09 21.68
N ASN A 39 10.43 -15.68 21.54
CA ASN A 39 10.08 -16.60 20.46
C ASN A 39 9.12 -15.98 19.44
N LEU A 40 9.02 -14.65 19.36
CA LEU A 40 8.21 -13.99 18.33
C LEU A 40 9.08 -13.68 17.10
N ASN A 41 8.51 -13.87 15.92
CA ASN A 41 9.06 -13.50 14.63
C ASN A 41 8.07 -12.58 13.92
N ILE A 42 8.55 -11.44 13.41
CA ILE A 42 7.72 -10.45 12.72
C ILE A 42 8.04 -10.52 11.23
N GLU A 43 7.01 -10.72 10.42
CA GLU A 43 7.08 -10.72 8.96
C GLU A 43 6.37 -9.47 8.44
N PHE A 44 7.13 -8.62 7.76
CA PHE A 44 6.61 -7.46 7.03
C PHE A 44 6.53 -7.82 5.55
N LYS A 45 5.37 -7.64 4.93
CA LYS A 45 5.16 -7.90 3.52
C LYS A 45 4.48 -6.68 2.88
N ILE A 46 5.13 -6.12 1.87
CA ILE A 46 4.55 -5.05 1.07
C ILE A 46 3.93 -5.67 -0.16
N ASP A 47 2.62 -5.52 -0.30
CA ASP A 47 1.87 -5.88 -1.50
C ASP A 47 1.44 -4.62 -2.25
N LYS A 48 1.12 -4.80 -3.53
CA LYS A 48 0.63 -3.72 -4.40
C LYS A 48 -0.68 -4.13 -5.05
N LYS A 49 -1.68 -3.27 -4.95
CA LYS A 49 -2.93 -3.43 -5.69
C LYS A 49 -2.77 -2.79 -7.05
N THR A 50 -3.13 -3.52 -8.09
CA THR A 50 -3.10 -3.02 -9.45
C THR A 50 -4.52 -2.84 -9.99
N ALA A 51 -4.70 -1.79 -10.79
CA ALA A 51 -5.91 -1.58 -11.56
C ALA A 51 -5.58 -1.59 -13.04
N THR A 52 -6.46 -2.22 -13.81
CA THR A 52 -6.32 -2.35 -15.25
C THR A 52 -7.27 -1.40 -15.94
N VAL A 53 -6.74 -0.52 -16.77
CA VAL A 53 -7.50 0.47 -17.54
C VAL A 53 -7.41 0.13 -19.01
N LYS A 54 -8.56 0.01 -19.67
CA LYS A 54 -8.62 -0.14 -21.13
C LYS A 54 -8.55 1.24 -21.76
N ARG A 55 -7.55 1.47 -22.61
CA ARG A 55 -7.36 2.74 -23.32
C ARG A 55 -7.47 2.49 -24.82
N GLN A 56 -8.31 3.26 -25.49
CA GLN A 56 -8.31 3.31 -26.95
C GLN A 56 -7.18 4.21 -27.42
N VAL A 57 -6.30 3.68 -28.26
CA VAL A 57 -5.19 4.40 -28.88
C VAL A 57 -5.41 4.45 -30.38
N ASN A 58 -5.16 5.61 -30.98
CA ASN A 58 -5.22 5.78 -32.42
C ASN A 58 -3.86 5.42 -33.02
N THR A 59 -3.87 4.46 -33.93
CA THR A 59 -2.71 4.05 -34.72
C THR A 59 -2.85 4.55 -36.15
N SER A 60 -1.77 4.52 -36.92
CA SER A 60 -1.78 4.89 -38.34
C SER A 60 -2.73 4.04 -39.19
N TYR A 61 -3.18 2.89 -38.69
CA TYR A 61 -4.07 1.95 -39.40
C TYR A 61 -5.48 1.86 -38.80
N GLY A 62 -5.83 2.71 -37.82
CA GLY A 62 -7.13 2.72 -37.13
C GLY A 62 -7.01 2.77 -35.59
N SER A 63 -8.12 2.63 -34.88
CA SER A 63 -8.12 2.58 -33.41
C SER A 63 -7.84 1.17 -32.88
N ALA A 64 -6.94 1.06 -31.90
CA ALA A 64 -6.65 -0.17 -31.17
C ALA A 64 -7.00 0.00 -29.69
N THR A 65 -7.42 -1.08 -29.01
CA THR A 65 -7.61 -1.06 -27.55
C THR A 65 -6.39 -1.66 -26.88
N THR A 66 -5.77 -0.87 -26.01
CA THR A 66 -4.63 -1.25 -25.16
C THR A 66 -5.10 -1.45 -23.73
N VAL A 67 -4.37 -2.28 -22.99
CA VAL A 67 -4.65 -2.61 -21.60
C VAL A 67 -3.45 -2.14 -20.78
N ASP A 68 -3.65 -1.08 -20.01
CA ASP A 68 -2.64 -0.51 -19.13
C ASP A 68 -2.88 -1.01 -17.70
N THR A 69 -1.84 -1.52 -17.04
CA THR A 69 -1.91 -1.92 -15.63
C THR A 69 -1.11 -0.94 -14.79
N ASN A 70 -1.79 -0.23 -13.89
CA ASN A 70 -1.17 0.73 -12.98
C ASN A 70 -1.25 0.23 -11.54
N ILE A 71 -0.24 0.56 -10.74
CA ILE A 71 -0.30 0.39 -9.29
C ILE A 71 -1.20 1.49 -8.76
N VAL A 72 -2.20 1.13 -7.95
CA VAL A 72 -3.16 2.08 -7.37
C VAL A 72 -3.03 2.22 -5.86
N GLU A 73 -2.41 1.26 -5.19
CA GLU A 73 -2.33 1.21 -3.73
C GLU A 73 -1.16 0.32 -3.32
N HIS A 74 -0.44 0.74 -2.26
CA HIS A 74 0.55 -0.08 -1.56
C HIS A 74 -0.05 -0.51 -0.22
N VAL A 75 0.06 -1.80 0.11
CA VAL A 75 -0.51 -2.40 1.33
C VAL A 75 0.63 -3.03 2.13
N LEU A 76 0.77 -2.64 3.40
CA LEU A 76 1.71 -3.25 4.34
C LEU A 76 0.99 -4.28 5.20
N ASP A 77 1.30 -5.55 4.98
CA ASP A 77 0.90 -6.67 5.83
C ASP A 77 1.96 -6.89 6.91
N ILE A 78 1.58 -6.79 8.17
CA ILE A 78 2.46 -7.09 9.32
C ILE A 78 1.92 -8.33 10.03
N ARG A 79 2.75 -9.37 10.17
CA ARG A 79 2.38 -10.64 10.81
C ARG A 79 3.33 -10.97 11.94
N VAL A 80 2.78 -11.38 13.07
CA VAL A 80 3.55 -11.89 14.21
C VAL A 80 3.35 -13.39 14.30
N LYS A 81 4.45 -14.14 14.29
CA LYS A 81 4.48 -15.61 14.38
C LYS A 81 5.24 -16.01 15.64
N ASN A 82 4.83 -17.08 16.33
CA ASN A 82 5.62 -17.68 17.39
C ASN A 82 6.53 -18.76 16.76
N SER A 83 7.84 -18.68 16.97
CA SER A 83 8.83 -19.62 16.43
C SER A 83 8.89 -20.96 17.16
N LYS A 84 8.10 -21.15 18.24
CA LYS A 84 8.02 -22.41 19.00
C LYS A 84 6.88 -23.35 18.59
N THR A 85 6.08 -23.03 17.59
CA THR A 85 5.06 -23.93 17.03
C THR A 85 5.53 -24.65 15.78
#